data_AF-M2WBX2-F1
#
_entry.id   AF-M2WBX2-F1
#
_cell.length_a   1.000
_cell.length_b   1.000
_cell.length_c   1.000
_cell.angle_alpha   90.00
_cell.angle_beta   90.00
_cell.angle_gamma   90.00
#
_symmetry.space_group_name_H-M   'P 1'
#
loop_
_entity.id
_entity.type
_entity.pdbx_description
1 polymer ?
#
loop_
_entity_poly.entity_id
_entity_poly.type
_entity_poly.pdbx_seq_one_letter_code
_entity_poly.pdbx_strand_id
1 'polypeptide(L)'
;MITPLDRIGGLVAPARRALESAGHTSPESLDGADHDDLLALHGVGARALERLQAALEGRGMSLDGDVPEPQPRDAVVTAGHTGEGAADLKTHPTDVSPSEFIDGLSPQRRVDDGRALLELFDRVTEQPAVMWGPSMIGYGEIHYRYATGREGDTFRVGFSPRKSAVSLYGLQGHPRSEELLGRLGKHRTAVSCVYVNKLADIDLDVLEQLVRHAWTSAPRSC
;
A
#
# COMPACT_ATOMS: atom_id res chain seq x y z
N MET A 1 32.86 -7.27 -2.06
CA MET A 1 32.07 -7.81 -0.93
C MET A 1 30.81 -8.39 -1.56
N ILE A 2 30.62 -9.71 -1.51
CA ILE A 2 29.50 -10.38 -2.20
C ILE A 2 28.20 -9.90 -1.56
N THR A 3 27.27 -9.35 -2.35
CA THR A 3 25.95 -9.01 -1.83
C THR A 3 25.12 -10.28 -1.81
N PRO A 4 24.56 -10.72 -0.67
CA PRO A 4 23.70 -11.89 -0.71
C PRO A 4 22.37 -11.58 -1.40
N LEU A 5 21.76 -12.59 -2.04
CA LEU A 5 20.45 -12.45 -2.71
C LEU A 5 19.32 -12.03 -1.77
N ASP A 6 19.51 -12.17 -0.45
CA ASP A 6 18.55 -11.76 0.57
C ASP A 6 18.28 -10.25 0.61
N ARG A 7 19.16 -9.45 0.03
CA ARG A 7 19.02 -8.00 -0.08
C ARG A 7 18.25 -7.54 -1.33
N ILE A 8 17.87 -8.46 -2.22
CA ILE A 8 16.99 -8.12 -3.34
C ILE A 8 15.55 -8.02 -2.82
N GLY A 9 15.03 -6.80 -2.78
CA GLY A 9 13.67 -6.51 -2.32
C GLY A 9 12.62 -7.31 -3.08
N GLY A 10 11.75 -8.01 -2.35
CA GLY A 10 10.64 -8.76 -2.94
C GLY A 10 10.99 -10.14 -3.49
N LEU A 11 12.23 -10.62 -3.39
CA LEU A 11 12.55 -12.01 -3.73
C LEU A 11 12.02 -12.97 -2.65
N VAL A 12 11.04 -13.81 -3.02
CA VAL A 12 10.38 -14.73 -2.08
C VAL A 12 11.27 -15.93 -1.73
N ALA A 13 11.07 -16.52 -0.56
CA ALA A 13 11.90 -17.61 -0.05
C ALA A 13 12.01 -18.83 -1.00
N PRO A 14 10.95 -19.28 -1.71
CA PRO A 14 11.06 -20.35 -2.70
C PRO A 14 12.05 -20.02 -3.83
N ALA A 15 11.91 -18.85 -4.46
CA ALA A 15 12.79 -18.41 -5.54
C ALA A 15 14.24 -18.29 -5.07
N ARG A 16 14.46 -17.70 -3.89
CA ARG A 16 15.80 -17.60 -3.30
C ARG A 16 16.46 -18.96 -3.12
N ARG A 17 15.77 -19.91 -2.49
CA ARG A 17 16.30 -21.26 -2.25
C ARG A 17 16.58 -22.02 -3.54
N ALA A 18 15.74 -21.84 -4.56
CA ALA A 18 15.95 -22.44 -5.86
C ALA A 18 17.22 -21.90 -6.53
N LEU A 19 17.43 -20.58 -6.50
CA LEU A 19 18.65 -19.93 -7.03
C LEU A 19 19.90 -20.36 -6.27
N GLU A 20 19.85 -20.37 -4.94
CA GLU A 20 20.96 -20.84 -4.09
C GLU A 20 21.31 -22.31 -4.37
N SER A 21 20.30 -23.16 -4.58
CA SER A 21 20.49 -24.58 -4.92
C SER A 21 21.06 -24.77 -6.32
N ALA A 22 20.80 -23.83 -7.24
CA ALA A 22 21.39 -23.76 -8.57
C ALA A 22 22.79 -23.11 -8.58
N GLY A 23 23.32 -22.72 -7.41
CA GLY A 23 24.66 -22.13 -7.27
C GLY A 23 24.70 -20.61 -7.33
N HIS A 24 23.57 -19.95 -7.57
CA HIS A 24 23.47 -18.49 -7.56
C HIS A 24 23.21 -18.00 -6.14
N THR A 25 24.27 -17.56 -5.46
CA THR A 25 24.20 -17.07 -4.06
C THR A 25 24.25 -15.55 -3.97
N SER A 26 24.45 -14.88 -5.11
CA SER A 26 24.64 -13.44 -5.20
C SER A 26 24.10 -12.86 -6.52
N PRO A 27 23.77 -11.55 -6.56
CA PRO A 27 23.47 -10.87 -7.82
C PRO A 27 24.61 -11.02 -8.83
N GLU A 28 25.86 -10.94 -8.38
CA GLU A 28 27.02 -11.04 -9.26
C GLU A 28 27.13 -12.42 -9.93
N SER A 29 26.67 -13.49 -9.27
CA SER A 29 26.61 -14.83 -9.87
C SER A 29 25.47 -15.02 -10.89
N LEU A 30 24.58 -14.05 -11.03
CA LEU A 30 23.48 -14.07 -12.00
C LEU A 30 23.80 -13.27 -13.27
N ASP A 31 24.87 -12.49 -13.28
CA ASP A 31 25.27 -11.72 -14.46
C ASP A 31 25.64 -12.67 -15.61
N GLY A 32 24.95 -12.53 -16.75
CA GLY A 32 25.05 -13.43 -17.90
C GLY A 32 24.41 -14.81 -17.71
N ALA A 33 23.63 -15.02 -16.64
CA ALA A 33 22.83 -16.24 -16.51
C ALA A 33 21.64 -16.19 -17.47
N ASP A 34 21.35 -17.31 -18.14
CA ASP A 34 20.25 -17.40 -19.10
C ASP A 34 18.89 -17.34 -18.40
N HIS A 35 18.03 -16.43 -18.88
CA HIS A 35 16.71 -16.22 -18.31
C HIS A 35 15.83 -17.48 -18.30
N ASP A 36 15.83 -18.26 -19.38
CA ASP A 36 14.94 -19.41 -19.53
C ASP A 36 15.41 -20.59 -18.67
N ASP A 37 16.73 -20.76 -18.54
CA ASP A 37 17.32 -21.72 -17.61
C ASP A 37 16.90 -21.42 -16.16
N LEU A 38 16.95 -20.14 -15.76
CA LEU A 38 16.51 -19.74 -14.42
C LEU A 38 14.99 -19.88 -14.26
N LEU A 39 14.20 -19.61 -15.29
CA LEU A 39 12.74 -19.75 -15.26
C LEU A 39 12.32 -21.22 -15.13
N ALA A 40 13.10 -22.15 -15.66
CA ALA A 40 12.87 -23.58 -15.54
C ALA A 40 13.09 -24.12 -14.11
N LEU A 41 13.75 -23.36 -13.22
CA LEU A 41 13.97 -23.76 -11.83
C LEU A 41 12.66 -23.78 -11.03
N HIS A 42 12.36 -24.91 -10.41
CA HIS A 42 11.18 -25.04 -9.56
C HIS A 42 11.21 -24.03 -8.40
N GLY A 43 10.23 -23.11 -8.38
CA GLY A 43 10.12 -22.06 -7.37
C GLY A 43 10.64 -20.69 -7.82
N VAL A 44 11.31 -20.63 -8.98
CA VAL A 44 11.58 -19.38 -9.71
C VAL A 44 10.44 -19.16 -10.70
N GLY A 45 9.91 -17.95 -10.75
CA GLY A 45 8.88 -17.57 -11.70
C GLY A 45 9.21 -16.22 -12.32
N ALA A 46 8.48 -15.85 -13.37
CA ALA A 46 8.72 -14.61 -14.11
C ALA A 46 8.85 -13.38 -13.21
N ARG A 47 8.03 -13.26 -12.15
CA ARG A 47 8.11 -12.13 -11.21
C ARG A 47 9.39 -12.09 -10.38
N ALA A 48 9.97 -13.26 -10.07
CA ALA A 48 11.27 -13.30 -9.42
C ALA A 48 12.35 -12.82 -10.38
N LEU A 49 12.33 -13.28 -11.64
CA LEU A 49 13.29 -12.89 -12.68
C LEU A 49 13.20 -11.41 -13.04
N GLU A 50 12.00 -10.84 -13.19
CA GLU A 50 11.81 -9.39 -13.37
C GLU A 50 12.49 -8.58 -12.25
N ARG A 51 12.37 -9.02 -10.99
CA ARG A 51 13.00 -8.35 -9.84
C ARG A 51 14.51 -8.52 -9.83
N LEU A 52 15.01 -9.69 -10.23
CA LEU A 52 16.44 -9.95 -10.35
C LEU A 52 17.03 -9.07 -11.46
N GLN A 53 16.42 -9.06 -12.65
CA GLN A 53 16.84 -8.23 -13.78
C GLN A 53 16.92 -6.75 -13.38
N ALA A 54 15.87 -6.20 -12.78
CA ALA A 54 15.88 -4.80 -12.33
C ALA A 54 16.98 -4.52 -11.28
N ALA A 55 17.26 -5.49 -10.40
CA ALA A 55 18.32 -5.37 -9.40
C ALA A 55 19.73 -5.48 -9.99
N LEU A 56 19.89 -6.23 -11.10
CA LEU A 56 21.12 -6.36 -11.87
C LEU A 56 21.38 -5.10 -12.70
N GLU A 57 20.37 -4.58 -13.40
CA GLU A 57 20.47 -3.37 -14.22
C GLU A 57 20.88 -2.16 -13.38
N GLY A 58 20.35 -2.04 -12.16
CA GLY A 58 20.76 -1.00 -11.20
C GLY A 58 22.24 -1.07 -10.80
N ARG A 59 22.96 -2.13 -11.18
CA ARG A 59 24.39 -2.37 -10.96
C ARG A 59 25.19 -2.44 -12.27
N GLY A 60 24.55 -2.22 -13.42
CA GLY A 60 25.17 -2.38 -14.74
C GLY A 60 25.39 -3.84 -15.16
N MET A 61 24.62 -4.77 -14.59
CA MET A 61 24.61 -6.21 -14.89
C MET A 61 23.30 -6.59 -15.59
N SER A 62 23.22 -7.78 -16.19
CA SER A 62 22.00 -8.28 -16.83
C SER A 62 21.94 -9.80 -16.84
N LEU A 63 20.74 -10.37 -16.91
CA LEU A 63 20.54 -11.72 -17.41
C LEU A 63 20.77 -11.76 -18.93
N ASP A 64 21.12 -12.93 -19.45
CA ASP A 64 21.24 -13.22 -20.88
C ASP A 64 19.97 -13.89 -21.43
N GLY A 65 19.86 -13.96 -22.75
CA GLY A 65 18.72 -14.55 -23.46
C GLY A 65 17.61 -13.54 -23.79
N ASP A 66 16.40 -14.04 -24.06
CA ASP A 66 15.22 -13.21 -24.32
C ASP A 66 14.58 -12.78 -22.99
N VAL A 67 15.19 -11.77 -22.34
CA VAL A 67 14.68 -11.22 -21.08
C VAL A 67 13.46 -10.33 -21.38
N PRO A 68 12.24 -10.73 -20.97
CA PRO A 68 11.05 -9.93 -21.26
C PRO A 68 11.10 -8.58 -20.55
N GLU A 69 10.62 -7.52 -21.20
CA GLU A 69 10.46 -6.23 -20.54
C GLU A 69 9.53 -6.34 -19.32
N PRO A 70 9.85 -5.64 -18.21
CA PRO A 70 8.97 -5.63 -17.04
C PRO A 70 7.58 -5.14 -17.41
N GLN A 71 6.56 -5.97 -17.14
CA GLN A 71 5.18 -5.55 -17.40
C GLN A 71 4.71 -4.53 -16.34
N PRO A 72 4.15 -3.38 -16.74
CA PRO A 72 3.52 -2.46 -15.80
C PRO A 72 2.30 -3.13 -15.18
N ARG A 73 2.29 -3.24 -13.85
CA ARG A 73 1.27 -3.99 -13.10
C ARG A 73 0.62 -3.19 -11.99
N ASP A 74 0.86 -1.88 -11.96
CA ASP A 74 0.24 -0.99 -10.99
C ASP A 74 -1.27 -1.00 -11.20
N ALA A 75 -2.03 -0.85 -10.11
CA ALA A 75 -3.45 -0.63 -10.23
C ALA A 75 -3.70 0.64 -11.07
N VAL A 76 -4.82 0.70 -11.78
CA VAL A 76 -5.33 1.98 -12.28
C VAL A 76 -6.32 2.48 -11.23
N VAL A 77 -6.18 3.73 -10.80
CA VAL A 77 -7.11 4.36 -9.87
C VAL A 77 -7.74 5.57 -10.54
N THR A 78 -9.07 5.60 -10.62
CA THR A 78 -9.85 6.72 -11.17
C THR A 78 -10.73 7.35 -10.11
N ALA A 79 -11.07 8.63 -10.28
CA ALA A 79 -11.98 9.32 -9.38
C ALA A 79 -13.43 8.87 -9.57
N GLY A 80 -14.19 8.82 -8.47
CA GLY A 80 -15.58 8.37 -8.43
C GLY A 80 -15.73 6.85 -8.29
N HIS A 81 -16.97 6.42 -8.05
CA HIS A 81 -17.38 5.03 -8.09
C HIS A 81 -17.81 4.60 -9.52
N THR A 82 -17.57 3.35 -9.90
CA THR A 82 -18.15 2.77 -11.13
C THR A 82 -19.35 1.87 -10.83
N GLY A 83 -19.51 1.42 -9.59
CA GLY A 83 -20.45 0.36 -9.21
C GLY A 83 -19.98 -1.03 -9.63
N GLU A 84 -18.83 -1.14 -10.32
CA GLU A 84 -18.23 -2.39 -10.73
C GLU A 84 -17.21 -2.86 -9.68
N GLY A 85 -17.27 -4.14 -9.34
CA GLY A 85 -16.37 -4.70 -8.34
C GLY A 85 -16.42 -6.21 -8.29
N ALA A 86 -15.37 -6.82 -7.76
CA ALA A 86 -15.36 -8.24 -7.53
C ALA A 86 -16.47 -8.65 -6.54
N ALA A 87 -17.20 -9.73 -6.84
CA ALA A 87 -18.38 -10.16 -6.08
C ALA A 87 -18.08 -10.52 -4.61
N ASP A 88 -16.82 -10.85 -4.29
CA ASP A 88 -16.36 -11.22 -2.95
C ASP A 88 -15.89 -10.04 -2.10
N LEU A 89 -15.96 -8.80 -2.61
CA LEU A 89 -15.64 -7.61 -1.82
C LEU A 89 -16.55 -7.53 -0.59
N LYS A 90 -15.94 -7.25 0.57
CA LYS A 90 -16.65 -7.19 1.87
C LYS A 90 -16.79 -5.77 2.40
N THR A 91 -16.09 -4.82 1.79
CA THR A 91 -16.03 -3.44 2.23
C THR A 91 -16.75 -2.61 1.20
N HIS A 92 -17.90 -2.07 1.60
CA HIS A 92 -18.83 -1.29 0.78
C HIS A 92 -19.38 -0.16 1.65
N PRO A 93 -19.86 0.95 1.06
CA PRO A 93 -20.54 1.98 1.82
C PRO A 93 -21.78 1.42 2.53
N THR A 94 -22.14 2.01 3.66
CA THR A 94 -23.29 1.62 4.49
C THR A 94 -24.04 2.84 4.97
N ASP A 95 -25.29 2.66 5.38
CA ASP A 95 -26.11 3.72 5.98
C ASP A 95 -25.80 3.98 7.48
N VAL A 96 -24.77 3.34 8.03
CA VAL A 96 -24.37 3.55 9.43
C VAL A 96 -23.77 4.95 9.57
N SER A 97 -24.26 5.72 10.53
CA SER A 97 -23.71 7.03 10.85
C SER A 97 -22.27 6.92 11.40
N PRO A 98 -21.27 7.59 10.79
CA PRO A 98 -19.90 7.61 11.32
C PRO A 98 -19.81 8.14 12.75
N SER A 99 -20.59 9.16 13.10
CA SER A 99 -20.58 9.75 14.44
C SER A 99 -21.18 8.80 15.48
N GLU A 100 -22.29 8.14 15.17
CA GLU A 100 -22.89 7.12 16.05
C GLU A 100 -21.97 5.92 16.22
N PHE A 101 -21.29 5.49 15.15
CA PHE A 101 -20.28 4.44 15.22
C PHE A 101 -19.14 4.82 16.17
N ILE A 102 -18.62 6.05 16.06
CA ILE A 102 -17.55 6.55 16.93
C ILE A 102 -18.01 6.63 18.39
N ASP A 103 -19.23 7.12 18.64
CA ASP A 103 -19.80 7.27 19.97
C ASP A 103 -20.04 5.91 20.67
N GLY A 104 -20.27 4.85 19.89
CA GLY A 104 -20.39 3.48 20.37
C GLY A 104 -19.05 2.78 20.68
N LEU A 105 -17.90 3.42 20.44
CA LEU A 105 -16.60 2.78 20.64
C LEU A 105 -16.21 2.66 22.12
N SER A 106 -15.43 1.63 22.42
CA SER A 106 -14.78 1.46 23.71
C SER A 106 -13.35 0.95 23.56
N PRO A 107 -12.40 1.39 24.40
CA PRO A 107 -12.54 2.34 25.52
C PRO A 107 -12.65 3.81 25.08
N GLN A 108 -12.94 4.74 26.01
CA GLN A 108 -13.15 6.19 25.78
C GLN A 108 -12.10 6.83 24.85
N ARG A 109 -10.82 6.46 24.99
CA ARG A 109 -9.75 6.94 24.11
C ARG A 109 -10.07 6.77 22.61
N ARG A 110 -10.73 5.67 22.21
CA ARG A 110 -11.10 5.44 20.81
C ARG A 110 -12.22 6.36 20.34
N VAL A 111 -13.11 6.76 21.25
CA VAL A 111 -14.15 7.76 20.98
C VAL A 111 -13.47 9.11 20.76
N ASP A 112 -12.57 9.50 21.67
CA ASP A 112 -11.85 10.77 21.60
C ASP A 112 -10.98 10.86 20.33
N ASP A 113 -10.16 9.83 20.07
CA ASP A 113 -9.35 9.74 18.85
C ASP A 113 -10.24 9.72 17.59
N GLY A 114 -11.36 9.00 17.63
CA GLY A 114 -12.31 8.91 16.52
C GLY A 114 -12.97 10.26 16.19
N ARG A 115 -13.41 11.00 17.21
CA ARG A 115 -14.02 12.33 17.05
C ARG A 115 -13.00 13.35 16.52
N ALA A 116 -11.77 13.34 17.04
CA ALA A 116 -10.71 14.22 16.57
C ALA A 116 -10.35 13.95 15.09
N LEU A 117 -10.32 12.69 14.68
CA LEU A 117 -10.10 12.32 13.28
C LEU A 117 -11.29 12.71 12.39
N LEU A 118 -12.53 12.48 12.85
CA LEU A 118 -13.72 12.87 12.10
C LEU A 118 -13.71 14.39 11.83
N GLU A 119 -13.48 15.20 12.88
CA GLU A 119 -13.38 16.66 12.76
C GLU A 119 -12.26 17.10 11.80
N LEU A 120 -11.07 16.50 11.90
CA LEU A 120 -9.93 16.84 11.04
C LEU A 120 -10.23 16.51 9.58
N PHE A 121 -10.74 15.31 9.30
CA PHE A 121 -11.01 14.89 7.93
C PHE A 121 -12.20 15.66 7.33
N ASP A 122 -13.26 15.91 8.08
CA ASP A 122 -14.39 16.75 7.63
C ASP A 122 -13.90 18.13 7.19
N ARG A 123 -13.07 18.76 8.03
CA ARG A 123 -12.52 20.10 7.76
C ARG A 123 -11.56 20.14 6.58
N VAL A 124 -10.75 19.11 6.38
CA VAL A 124 -9.77 19.07 5.29
C VAL A 124 -10.41 18.71 3.95
N THR A 125 -11.35 17.78 3.96
CA THR A 125 -11.96 17.25 2.74
C THR A 125 -13.16 18.07 2.28
N GLU A 126 -13.85 18.74 3.21
CA GLU A 126 -15.13 19.43 2.98
C GLU A 126 -16.19 18.48 2.37
N GLN A 127 -16.10 17.19 2.69
CA GLN A 127 -16.99 16.14 2.21
C GLN A 127 -17.62 15.38 3.39
N PRO A 128 -18.84 14.82 3.21
CA PRO A 128 -19.43 13.99 4.23
C PRO A 128 -18.66 12.68 4.38
N ALA A 129 -18.44 12.29 5.63
CA ALA A 129 -17.91 10.99 5.97
C ALA A 129 -18.92 9.87 5.68
N VAL A 130 -18.44 8.72 5.19
CA VAL A 130 -19.26 7.53 4.95
C VAL A 130 -18.67 6.33 5.69
N MET A 131 -19.50 5.49 6.30
CA MET A 131 -19.07 4.22 6.86
C MET A 131 -18.88 3.18 5.74
N TRP A 132 -17.70 2.56 5.72
CA TRP A 132 -17.32 1.48 4.82
C TRP A 132 -17.13 0.17 5.60
N GLY A 133 -18.03 -0.78 5.35
CA GLY A 133 -18.12 -2.02 6.10
C GLY A 133 -18.24 -1.76 7.62
N PRO A 134 -17.67 -2.61 8.47
CA PRO A 134 -17.96 -2.57 9.90
C PRO A 134 -17.11 -1.58 10.71
N SER A 135 -16.12 -0.91 10.12
CA SER A 135 -15.12 -0.18 10.94
C SER A 135 -14.32 0.92 10.25
N MET A 136 -14.54 1.19 8.96
CA MET A 136 -13.78 2.22 8.24
C MET A 136 -14.68 3.42 7.99
N ILE A 137 -14.13 4.61 8.16
CA ILE A 137 -14.76 5.88 7.81
C ILE A 137 -13.97 6.45 6.65
N GLY A 138 -14.65 6.73 5.56
CA GLY A 138 -14.05 7.12 4.29
C GLY A 138 -14.61 8.43 3.76
N TYR A 139 -13.78 9.11 2.97
CA TYR A 139 -14.08 10.39 2.31
C TYR A 139 -13.72 10.32 0.83
N GLY A 140 -14.62 10.87 0.00
CA GLY A 140 -14.54 10.78 -1.44
C GLY A 140 -14.62 9.34 -1.94
N GLU A 141 -14.63 9.18 -3.26
CA GLU A 141 -14.79 7.88 -3.91
C GLU A 141 -13.75 7.74 -5.02
N ILE A 142 -13.19 6.54 -5.13
CA ILE A 142 -12.28 6.13 -6.17
C ILE A 142 -12.62 4.70 -6.60
N HIS A 143 -12.25 4.38 -7.84
CA HIS A 143 -12.34 3.05 -8.39
C HIS A 143 -10.93 2.54 -8.70
N TYR A 144 -10.60 1.34 -8.25
CA TYR A 144 -9.33 0.69 -8.54
C TYR A 144 -9.51 -0.52 -9.45
N ARG A 145 -8.57 -0.74 -10.37
CA ARG A 145 -8.47 -1.95 -11.20
C ARG A 145 -7.04 -2.46 -11.22
N TYR A 146 -6.80 -3.66 -10.71
CA TYR A 146 -5.49 -4.32 -10.77
C TYR A 146 -5.21 -4.90 -12.15
N ALA A 147 -3.93 -5.11 -12.47
CA ALA A 147 -3.51 -5.80 -13.70
C ALA A 147 -4.06 -7.24 -13.82
N THR A 148 -4.49 -7.86 -12.72
CA THR A 148 -5.18 -9.16 -12.71
C THR A 148 -6.63 -9.08 -13.17
N GLY A 149 -7.15 -7.88 -13.43
CA GLY A 149 -8.56 -7.62 -13.74
C GLY A 149 -9.45 -7.43 -12.50
N ARG A 150 -8.97 -7.77 -11.29
CA ARG A 150 -9.73 -7.52 -10.06
C ARG A 150 -9.90 -6.02 -9.85
N GLU A 151 -11.13 -5.59 -9.58
CA GLU A 151 -11.49 -4.20 -9.41
C GLU A 151 -12.46 -3.98 -8.24
N GLY A 152 -12.69 -2.72 -7.89
CA GLY A 152 -13.69 -2.31 -6.92
C GLY A 152 -13.66 -0.82 -6.60
N ASP A 153 -14.72 -0.37 -5.96
CA ASP A 153 -14.83 0.98 -5.42
C ASP A 153 -14.35 1.04 -3.98
N THR A 154 -13.74 2.16 -3.59
CA THR A 154 -13.35 2.47 -2.21
C THR A 154 -13.35 3.97 -1.98
N PHE A 155 -13.25 4.37 -0.72
CA PHE A 155 -12.99 5.76 -0.36
C PHE A 155 -11.57 6.20 -0.73
N ARG A 156 -11.38 7.51 -0.95
CA ARG A 156 -10.08 8.09 -1.33
C ARG A 156 -9.12 8.22 -0.15
N VAL A 157 -9.60 8.83 0.93
CA VAL A 157 -8.87 8.94 2.21
C VAL A 157 -9.82 8.53 3.32
N GLY A 158 -9.27 8.03 4.42
CA GLY A 158 -10.11 7.60 5.53
C GLY A 158 -9.31 7.08 6.70
N PHE A 159 -10.03 6.60 7.71
CA PHE A 159 -9.43 6.04 8.90
C PHE A 159 -10.30 4.92 9.51
N SER A 160 -9.70 4.17 10.43
CA SER A 160 -10.38 3.17 11.24
C SER A 160 -9.86 3.24 12.67
N PRO A 161 -10.67 3.66 13.65
CA PRO A 161 -10.28 3.75 15.05
C PRO A 161 -10.33 2.36 15.72
N ARG A 162 -9.46 1.43 15.30
CA ARG A 162 -9.46 0.04 15.79
C ARG A 162 -8.94 -0.06 17.22
N LYS A 163 -9.15 -1.22 17.84
CA LYS A 163 -8.76 -1.47 19.24
C LYS A 163 -7.25 -1.42 19.46
N SER A 164 -6.46 -1.95 18.51
CA SER A 164 -5.00 -2.06 18.64
C SER A 164 -4.24 -0.82 18.14
N ALA A 165 -4.78 -0.13 17.13
CA ALA A 165 -4.19 1.05 16.51
C ALA A 165 -5.25 1.77 15.67
N VAL A 166 -5.06 3.07 15.47
CA VAL A 166 -5.71 3.82 14.38
C VAL A 166 -5.04 3.42 13.07
N SER A 167 -5.84 2.99 12.10
CA SER A 167 -5.39 2.87 10.71
C SER A 167 -5.78 4.13 9.95
N LEU A 168 -4.85 4.70 9.19
CA LEU A 168 -5.06 5.81 8.27
C LEU A 168 -4.81 5.31 6.85
N TYR A 169 -5.67 5.71 5.92
CA TYR A 169 -5.73 5.16 4.57
C TYR A 169 -5.61 6.28 3.53
N GLY A 170 -5.02 5.94 2.37
CA GLY A 170 -4.90 6.88 1.25
C GLY A 170 -3.88 7.99 1.47
N LEU A 171 -2.98 7.86 2.45
CA LEU A 171 -2.02 8.91 2.82
C LEU A 171 -0.62 8.72 2.24
N GLN A 172 -0.34 7.59 1.60
CA GLN A 172 0.97 7.24 1.04
C GLN A 172 1.01 7.40 -0.49
N GLY A 173 2.18 7.26 -1.10
CA GLY A 173 2.31 7.16 -2.57
C GLY A 173 2.69 8.46 -3.28
N HIS A 174 3.05 9.50 -2.53
CA HIS A 174 3.60 10.74 -3.08
C HIS A 174 4.89 11.13 -2.35
N PRO A 175 5.94 11.66 -3.03
CA PRO A 175 7.17 12.07 -2.36
C PRO A 175 6.96 13.00 -1.16
N ARG A 176 6.01 13.94 -1.29
CA ARG A 176 5.60 14.82 -0.18
C ARG A 176 4.88 14.09 0.96
N SER A 177 4.14 13.02 0.68
CA SER A 177 3.59 12.17 1.73
C SER A 177 4.70 11.51 2.54
N GLU A 178 5.73 10.99 1.89
CA GLU A 178 6.87 10.36 2.56
C GLU A 178 7.66 11.35 3.44
N GLU A 179 7.85 12.59 2.97
CA GLU A 179 8.44 13.67 3.75
C GLU A 179 7.61 13.98 5.02
N LEU A 180 6.30 14.14 4.87
CA LEU A 180 5.39 14.43 5.98
C LEU A 180 5.32 13.26 6.96
N LEU A 181 5.31 12.02 6.47
CA LEU A 181 5.38 10.83 7.32
C LEU A 181 6.65 10.82 8.16
N GLY A 182 7.80 11.21 7.60
CA GLY A 182 9.06 11.37 8.36
C GLY A 182 8.97 12.35 9.53
N ARG A 183 8.00 13.27 9.52
CA ARG A 183 7.75 14.28 10.56
C ARG A 183 6.54 13.97 11.44
N LEU A 184 5.74 12.96 11.10
CA LEU A 184 4.45 12.69 11.74
C LEU A 184 4.58 12.28 13.21
N GLY A 185 5.70 11.69 13.60
CA GLY A 185 5.89 11.08 14.93
C GLY A 185 5.86 9.57 14.87
N LYS A 186 5.46 8.90 15.96
CA LYS A 186 5.58 7.44 16.08
C LYS A 186 4.46 6.72 15.32
N HIS A 187 4.80 6.20 14.16
CA HIS A 187 3.90 5.46 13.29
C HIS A 187 4.58 4.21 12.70
N ARG A 188 3.78 3.36 12.06
CA ARG A 188 4.26 2.24 11.22
C ARG A 188 3.56 2.34 9.87
N THR A 189 4.24 2.00 8.79
CA THR A 189 3.64 1.91 7.46
C THR A 189 3.51 0.46 7.01
N ALA A 190 2.50 0.19 6.20
CA ALA A 190 2.40 -1.00 5.37
C ALA A 190 2.12 -0.55 3.93
N VAL A 191 1.83 -1.50 3.02
CA VAL A 191 1.69 -1.22 1.58
C VAL A 191 0.69 -0.08 1.31
N SER A 192 -0.47 -0.08 1.96
CA SER A 192 -1.56 0.87 1.68
C SER A 192 -2.07 1.65 2.90
N CYS A 193 -1.40 1.54 4.05
CA CYS A 193 -1.91 2.11 5.29
C CYS A 193 -0.81 2.53 6.27
N VAL A 194 -1.13 3.60 7.01
CA VAL A 194 -0.32 4.12 8.11
C VAL A 194 -1.01 3.75 9.41
N TYR A 195 -0.26 3.18 10.34
CA TYR A 195 -0.75 2.78 11.65
C TYR A 195 -0.18 3.68 12.74
N VAL A 196 -1.07 4.21 13.56
CA VAL A 196 -0.73 5.02 14.73
C VAL A 196 -1.35 4.36 15.97
N ASN A 197 -0.61 4.24 17.05
CA ASN A 197 -1.10 3.56 18.25
C ASN A 197 -2.17 4.38 18.99
N LYS A 198 -1.98 5.70 19.10
CA LYS A 198 -2.92 6.71 19.63
C LYS A 198 -2.53 8.08 19.07
N LEU A 199 -3.47 9.02 18.98
CA LEU A 199 -3.17 10.33 18.38
C LEU A 199 -2.10 11.13 19.14
N ALA A 200 -1.98 10.93 20.46
CA ALA A 200 -0.92 11.55 21.25
C ALA A 200 0.51 11.11 20.88
N ASP A 201 0.67 10.08 20.04
CA ASP A 201 1.97 9.62 19.54
C ASP A 201 2.41 10.37 18.26
N ILE A 202 1.56 11.24 17.70
CA ILE A 202 1.79 11.94 16.43
C ILE A 202 1.51 13.45 16.53
N ASP A 203 2.03 14.20 15.56
CA ASP A 203 1.74 15.61 15.35
C ASP A 203 0.48 15.76 14.46
N LEU A 204 -0.58 16.35 15.02
CA LEU A 204 -1.86 16.52 14.33
C LEU A 204 -1.81 17.58 13.22
N ASP A 205 -0.93 18.57 13.31
CA ASP A 205 -0.75 19.58 12.25
C ASP A 205 -0.05 18.95 11.03
N VAL A 206 0.87 18.02 11.28
CA VAL A 206 1.50 17.22 10.22
C VAL A 206 0.48 16.23 9.61
N LEU A 207 -0.36 15.61 10.44
CA LEU A 207 -1.44 14.75 9.93
C LEU A 207 -2.40 15.55 9.03
N GLU A 208 -2.80 16.76 9.44
CA GLU A 208 -3.66 17.61 8.61
C GLU A 208 -3.03 17.92 7.25
N GLN A 209 -1.74 18.31 7.24
CA GLN A 209 -1.01 18.55 6.00
C GLN A 209 -0.97 17.31 5.11
N LEU A 210 -0.80 16.13 5.71
CA LEU A 210 -0.75 14.85 5.00
C LEU A 210 -2.11 14.50 4.38
N VAL A 211 -3.21 14.64 5.13
CA VAL A 211 -4.57 14.42 4.61
C VAL A 211 -4.89 15.42 3.50
N ARG A 212 -4.53 16.70 3.67
CA ARG A 212 -4.76 17.76 2.67
C ARG A 212 -3.98 17.48 1.39
N HIS A 213 -2.72 17.06 1.52
CA HIS A 213 -1.88 16.68 0.39
C HIS A 213 -2.47 15.48 -0.37
N ALA A 214 -2.88 14.43 0.35
CA ALA A 214 -3.52 13.26 -0.24
C ALA A 214 -4.86 13.60 -0.93
N TRP A 215 -5.65 14.49 -0.34
CA TRP A 215 -6.94 14.92 -0.87
C TRP A 215 -6.82 15.75 -2.16
N THR A 216 -5.78 16.59 -2.26
CA THR A 216 -5.59 17.50 -3.40
C THR A 216 -4.73 16.91 -4.52
N SER A 217 -3.91 15.90 -4.22
CA SER A 217 -3.06 15.20 -5.21
C SER A 217 -3.84 14.17 -5.99
N ALA A 218 -3.57 13.98 -7.29
CA ALA A 218 -4.24 12.94 -8.09
C ALA A 218 -4.23 11.56 -7.39
N PRO A 219 -5.33 10.80 -7.43
CA PRO A 219 -5.35 9.43 -6.92
C PRO A 219 -4.24 8.62 -7.59
N ARG A 220 -3.40 7.96 -6.79
CA ARG A 220 -2.39 7.05 -7.30
C ARG A 220 -2.63 5.63 -6.81
N SER A 221 -2.21 4.71 -7.66
CA SER A 221 -2.14 3.29 -7.38
C SER A 221 -1.21 3.01 -6.21
N CYS A 222 -1.68 2.14 -5.30
CA CYS A 222 -0.84 1.55 -4.26
C CYS A 222 0.03 0.43 -4.84
#